data_AF-A0A6J0T2I9-F1
#
_entry.id   AF-A0A6J0T2I9-F1
#
_cell.length_a   1.000
_cell.length_b   1.000
_cell.length_c   1.000
_cell.angle_alpha   90.00
_cell.angle_beta   90.00
_cell.angle_gamma   90.00
#
_symmetry.space_group_name_H-M   'P 1'
#
loop_
_entity.id
_entity.type
_entity.pdbx_description
1 polymer ?
#
loop_
_entity_poly.entity_id
_entity_poly.type
_entity_poly.pdbx_seq_one_letter_code
_entity_poly.pdbx_strand_id
1 'polypeptide(L)'
;MGRRCSRCFPLGCICRMLQPQEQEELTTVRVQDPRVQNEGSWNSYVDYKIFLHTNSKAFTAKTSCVRRRYREFVWLKKRLQKNAGLVPVPELPGKSTFFAGSTDEFIEKRRQGLQQFLEKAVQNVVLLSDSQLHLFLQSQLSVPEIEACVQGQGPLSVTDAILHYAMSNCGWVQEEDSHSALLARGDFSSRAWDKHHPLN
;
A
#
# COMPACT_ATOMS: atom_id res chain seq x y z
N MET A 1 -1.81 35.42 71.08
CA MET A 1 -0.72 36.33 70.66
C MET A 1 0.57 35.53 70.54
N GLY A 2 1.05 35.27 69.33
CA GLY A 2 2.22 34.40 69.07
C GLY A 2 2.87 34.68 67.72
N ARG A 3 3.88 35.56 67.76
CA ARG A 3 5.08 35.81 66.92
C ARG A 3 5.15 35.33 65.45
N ARG A 4 5.65 36.27 64.60
CA ARG A 4 6.19 36.09 63.24
C ARG A 4 7.32 35.04 63.19
N CYS A 5 7.48 34.39 62.04
CA CYS A 5 8.80 34.29 61.41
C CYS A 5 8.70 34.22 59.88
N SER A 6 9.80 34.61 59.24
CA SER A 6 9.93 35.13 57.88
C SER A 6 10.69 34.14 56.98
N ARG A 7 10.32 34.06 55.69
CA ARG A 7 11.12 33.67 54.49
C ARG A 7 12.00 32.39 54.54
N CYS A 8 11.74 31.43 53.63
CA CYS A 8 12.55 31.09 52.43
C CYS A 8 12.26 29.65 51.90
N PHE A 9 11.88 29.57 50.60
CA PHE A 9 11.91 28.51 49.57
C PHE A 9 11.80 27.00 49.94
N PRO A 10 11.04 26.20 49.16
CA PRO A 10 11.64 25.60 47.97
C PRO A 10 10.77 25.55 46.70
N LEU A 11 11.47 25.68 45.58
CA LEU A 11 11.29 24.94 44.33
C LEU A 11 9.95 25.12 43.59
N GLY A 12 9.90 26.17 42.79
CA GLY A 12 9.12 26.18 41.57
C GLY A 12 9.67 25.17 40.57
N CYS A 13 9.27 23.90 40.71
CA CYS A 13 9.29 22.96 39.60
C CYS A 13 8.06 23.27 38.74
N ILE A 14 8.19 24.27 37.87
CA ILE A 14 7.32 24.37 36.70
C ILE A 14 7.74 23.20 35.82
N CYS A 15 7.12 22.04 36.02
CA CYS A 15 7.17 20.96 35.07
C CYS A 15 6.50 21.51 33.82
N ARG A 16 7.31 22.11 32.92
CA ARG A 16 6.91 22.41 31.55
C ARG A 16 6.49 21.05 31.00
N MET A 17 5.18 20.81 30.97
CA MET A 17 4.63 19.69 30.22
C MET A 17 5.22 19.84 28.83
N LEU A 18 6.10 18.91 28.45
CA LEU A 18 6.47 18.72 27.07
C LEU A 18 5.17 18.31 26.39
N GLN A 19 4.42 19.29 25.88
CA GLN A 19 3.36 19.03 24.94
C GLN A 19 4.03 18.24 23.81
N PRO A 20 3.65 16.98 23.57
CA PRO A 20 4.16 16.24 22.43
C PRO A 20 3.84 17.10 21.20
N GLN A 21 4.85 17.46 20.42
CA GLN A 21 4.58 18.00 19.08
C GLN A 21 3.73 16.94 18.38
N GLU A 22 2.47 17.26 18.11
CA GLU A 22 1.61 16.45 17.28
C GLU A 22 2.22 16.47 15.88
N GLN A 23 3.09 15.49 15.59
CA GLN A 23 3.54 15.25 14.23
C GLN A 23 2.32 14.84 13.42
N GLU A 24 2.03 15.58 12.37
CA GLU A 24 0.93 15.28 11.45
C GLU A 24 1.09 13.85 10.91
N GLU A 25 0.06 13.02 11.08
CA GLU A 25 0.09 11.65 10.57
C GLU A 25 -0.13 11.68 9.05
N LEU A 26 0.90 11.33 8.29
CA LEU A 26 0.92 11.24 6.84
C LEU A 26 0.93 9.77 6.41
N THR A 27 -0.03 9.39 5.58
CA THR A 27 -0.06 8.09 4.88
C THR A 27 -0.05 8.31 3.39
N THR A 28 1.01 7.86 2.72
CA THR A 28 1.17 7.88 1.28
C THR A 28 0.95 6.47 0.73
N VAL A 29 0.00 6.32 -0.19
CA VAL A 29 -0.24 5.07 -0.93
C VAL A 29 -0.06 5.31 -2.43
N ARG A 30 0.53 4.36 -3.16
CA ARG A 30 0.76 4.42 -4.60
C ARG A 30 0.45 3.06 -5.25
N VAL A 31 -0.40 3.06 -6.26
CA VAL A 31 -0.73 1.92 -7.13
C VAL A 31 -0.01 2.13 -8.44
N GLN A 32 0.92 1.26 -8.77
CA GLN A 32 1.86 1.45 -9.88
C GLN A 32 2.22 0.12 -10.55
N ASP A 33 3.04 0.21 -11.59
CA ASP A 33 3.70 -0.95 -12.23
C ASP A 33 2.72 -2.11 -12.52
N PRO A 34 1.71 -1.90 -13.39
CA PRO A 34 0.83 -2.99 -13.79
C PRO A 34 1.61 -4.08 -14.52
N ARG A 35 1.43 -5.35 -14.13
CA ARG A 35 2.11 -6.49 -14.78
C ARG A 35 1.14 -7.61 -15.12
N VAL A 36 1.37 -8.23 -16.27
CA VAL A 36 0.71 -9.47 -16.66
C VAL A 36 1.40 -10.62 -15.94
N GLN A 37 0.64 -11.38 -15.18
CA GLN A 37 1.05 -12.60 -14.51
C GLN A 37 0.59 -13.80 -15.33
N ASN A 38 1.41 -14.86 -15.37
CA ASN A 38 1.15 -16.10 -16.10
C ASN A 38 0.77 -15.86 -17.58
N GLU A 39 1.53 -15.01 -18.27
CA GLU A 39 1.29 -14.70 -19.68
C GLU A 39 1.25 -15.97 -20.54
N GLY A 40 0.28 -16.06 -21.46
CA GLY A 40 0.07 -17.23 -22.31
C GLY A 40 -0.65 -18.43 -21.64
N SER A 41 -0.95 -18.36 -20.34
CA SER A 41 -1.71 -19.39 -19.62
C SER A 41 -3.19 -19.03 -19.48
N TRP A 42 -4.05 -20.06 -19.32
CA TRP A 42 -5.48 -19.91 -19.02
C TRP A 42 -5.77 -19.14 -17.72
N ASN A 43 -4.78 -19.09 -16.81
CA ASN A 43 -4.87 -18.38 -15.55
C ASN A 43 -4.14 -17.03 -15.57
N SER A 44 -3.94 -16.42 -16.75
CA SER A 44 -3.34 -15.09 -16.89
C SER A 44 -4.17 -13.98 -16.23
N TYR A 45 -3.51 -12.99 -15.64
CA TYR A 45 -4.17 -11.82 -15.08
C TYR A 45 -3.24 -10.62 -14.94
N VAL A 46 -3.81 -9.42 -14.81
CA VAL A 46 -3.05 -8.21 -14.45
C VAL A 46 -3.13 -7.97 -12.95
N ASP A 47 -1.97 -7.74 -12.33
CA ASP A 47 -1.84 -7.24 -10.97
C ASP A 47 -1.17 -5.86 -10.95
N TYR A 48 -1.25 -5.22 -9.79
CA TYR A 48 -0.75 -3.87 -9.55
C TYR A 48 0.12 -3.89 -8.31
N LYS A 49 1.27 -3.23 -8.38
CA LYS A 49 2.11 -2.95 -7.22
C LYS A 49 1.43 -1.89 -6.37
N ILE A 50 1.33 -2.13 -5.07
CA ILE A 50 0.86 -1.17 -4.07
C ILE A 50 2.05 -0.87 -3.16
N PHE A 51 2.51 0.37 -3.18
CA PHE A 51 3.49 0.90 -2.25
C PHE A 51 2.78 1.75 -1.19
N LEU A 52 3.12 1.56 0.07
CA LEU A 52 2.63 2.33 1.20
C LEU A 52 3.82 2.83 2.02
N HIS A 53 3.79 4.10 2.39
CA HIS A 53 4.71 4.72 3.33
C HIS A 53 3.92 5.61 4.29
N THR A 54 4.12 5.43 5.59
CA THR A 54 3.36 6.14 6.61
C THR A 54 4.14 6.34 7.90
N ASN A 55 3.88 7.43 8.61
CA ASN A 55 4.30 7.62 10.00
C ASN A 55 3.17 7.28 11.01
N SER A 56 1.94 7.05 10.55
CA SER A 56 0.77 6.79 11.40
C SER A 56 0.95 5.56 12.27
N LYS A 57 0.39 5.60 13.49
CA LYS A 57 0.37 4.46 14.42
C LYS A 57 -0.72 3.44 14.08
N ALA A 58 -1.64 3.76 13.17
CA ALA A 58 -2.66 2.83 12.71
C ALA A 58 -2.08 1.64 11.93
N PHE A 59 -0.89 1.79 11.36
CA PHE A 59 -0.23 0.76 10.56
C PHE A 59 0.90 0.05 11.32
N THR A 60 1.02 -1.25 11.12
CA THR A 60 2.05 -2.08 11.76
C THR A 60 3.43 -1.83 11.16
N ALA A 61 3.54 -1.89 9.82
CA ALA A 61 4.78 -1.56 9.13
C ALA A 61 4.74 -0.10 8.62
N LYS A 62 5.86 0.62 8.71
CA LYS A 62 5.98 2.00 8.21
C LYS A 62 6.10 2.08 6.70
N THR A 63 6.60 1.00 6.09
CA THR A 63 6.64 0.81 4.64
C THR A 63 6.13 -0.58 4.30
N SER A 64 5.41 -0.69 3.19
CA SER A 64 5.09 -1.99 2.59
C SER A 64 5.01 -1.88 1.07
N CYS A 65 5.35 -2.97 0.41
CA CYS A 65 5.16 -3.15 -1.02
C CYS A 65 4.51 -4.51 -1.25
N VAL A 66 3.35 -4.56 -1.88
CA VAL A 66 2.61 -5.80 -2.19
C VAL A 66 2.10 -5.76 -3.63
N ARG A 67 1.73 -6.93 -4.19
CA ARG A 67 1.00 -6.99 -5.47
C ARG A 67 -0.40 -7.54 -5.30
N ARG A 68 -1.38 -6.85 -5.88
CA ARG A 68 -2.80 -7.21 -5.81
C ARG A 68 -3.46 -7.06 -7.17
N ARG A 69 -4.33 -7.99 -7.54
CA ARG A 69 -5.14 -7.92 -8.76
C ARG A 69 -6.53 -7.35 -8.48
N TYR A 70 -7.18 -6.82 -9.52
CA TYR A 70 -8.49 -6.15 -9.40
C TYR A 70 -9.57 -6.96 -8.66
N ARG A 71 -9.64 -8.29 -8.83
CA ARG A 71 -10.65 -9.12 -8.15
C ARG A 71 -10.48 -9.12 -6.61
N GLU A 72 -9.25 -8.95 -6.13
CA GLU A 72 -8.98 -8.86 -4.69
C GLU A 72 -9.43 -7.50 -4.14
N PHE A 73 -9.31 -6.42 -4.91
CA PHE A 73 -9.91 -5.13 -4.55
C PHE A 73 -11.44 -5.21 -4.48
N VAL A 74 -12.07 -5.92 -5.42
CA VAL A 74 -13.54 -6.15 -5.37
C VAL A 74 -13.93 -6.90 -4.10
N TRP A 75 -13.13 -7.89 -3.68
CA TRP A 75 -13.32 -8.57 -2.41
C TRP A 75 -13.14 -7.61 -1.22
N LEU A 76 -12.08 -6.81 -1.21
CA LEU A 76 -11.79 -5.86 -0.13
C LEU A 76 -12.94 -4.84 0.01
N LYS A 77 -13.42 -4.26 -1.09
CA LYS A 77 -14.56 -3.33 -1.08
C LYS A 77 -15.78 -3.97 -0.39
N LYS A 78 -16.12 -5.22 -0.73
CA LYS A 78 -17.26 -5.93 -0.12
C LYS A 78 -17.06 -6.14 1.38
N ARG A 79 -15.84 -6.46 1.82
CA ARG A 79 -15.51 -6.64 3.24
C ARG A 79 -15.63 -5.33 4.00
N LEU A 80 -15.02 -4.26 3.48
CA LEU A 80 -15.16 -2.92 4.03
C LEU A 80 -16.62 -2.49 4.11
N GLN A 81 -17.43 -2.73 3.07
CA GLN A 81 -18.85 -2.38 3.08
C GLN A 81 -19.64 -3.12 4.17
N LYS A 82 -19.27 -4.37 4.46
CA LYS A 82 -19.90 -5.15 5.53
C LYS A 82 -19.56 -4.58 6.92
N ASN A 83 -18.35 -4.08 7.10
CA ASN A 83 -17.81 -3.69 8.40
C ASN A 83 -17.94 -2.18 8.68
N ALA A 84 -18.14 -1.34 7.66
CA ALA A 84 -18.16 0.12 7.77
C ALA A 84 -19.48 0.71 8.32
N GLY A 85 -20.51 -0.10 8.56
CA GLY A 85 -21.82 0.39 9.02
C GLY A 85 -22.45 1.36 8.02
N LEU A 86 -22.62 2.62 8.41
CA LEU A 86 -23.17 3.70 7.56
C LEU A 86 -22.11 4.50 6.80
N VAL A 87 -20.82 4.22 7.03
CA VAL A 87 -19.73 4.96 6.38
C VAL A 87 -19.64 4.54 4.91
N PRO A 88 -19.69 5.50 3.95
CA PRO A 88 -19.61 5.17 2.54
C PRO A 88 -18.21 4.64 2.18
N VAL A 89 -18.16 3.46 1.57
CA VAL A 89 -16.91 2.88 1.05
C VAL A 89 -16.63 3.45 -0.34
N PRO A 90 -15.38 3.88 -0.64
CA PRO A 90 -15.03 4.40 -1.95
C PRO A 90 -15.37 3.44 -3.09
N GLU A 91 -15.76 4.02 -4.22
CA GLU A 91 -16.08 3.25 -5.43
C GLU A 91 -14.82 2.72 -6.11
N LEU A 92 -14.92 1.53 -6.68
CA LEU A 92 -13.87 0.96 -7.52
C LEU A 92 -14.08 1.40 -8.98
N PRO A 93 -13.02 1.47 -9.79
CA PRO A 93 -13.20 1.66 -11.23
C PRO A 93 -14.09 0.55 -11.79
N GLY A 94 -14.98 0.92 -12.70
CA GLY A 94 -15.95 0.01 -13.30
C GLY A 94 -15.30 -1.27 -13.85
N LYS A 95 -16.05 -2.37 -13.82
CA LYS A 95 -15.69 -3.56 -14.59
C LYS A 95 -15.74 -3.16 -16.06
N SER A 96 -14.68 -3.44 -16.81
CA SER A 96 -14.56 -3.03 -18.22
C SER A 96 -15.86 -3.28 -18.97
N THR A 97 -16.46 -2.23 -19.51
CA THR A 97 -17.34 -2.37 -20.67
C THR A 97 -16.41 -2.58 -21.85
N PHE A 98 -16.53 -3.71 -22.54
CA PHE A 98 -15.69 -4.22 -23.62
C PHE A 98 -15.47 -3.27 -24.84
N PHE A 99 -15.89 -2.00 -24.76
CA PHE A 99 -16.04 -1.08 -25.89
C PHE A 99 -15.37 0.30 -25.70
N ALA A 100 -14.45 0.47 -24.76
CA ALA A 100 -13.78 1.77 -24.56
C ALA A 100 -12.26 1.63 -24.38
N GLY A 101 -11.51 1.85 -25.47
CA GLY A 101 -10.07 2.08 -25.44
C GLY A 101 -9.18 0.86 -25.74
N SER A 102 -7.88 1.12 -25.86
CA SER A 102 -6.85 0.07 -25.96
C SER A 102 -6.68 -0.67 -24.62
N THR A 103 -6.08 -1.86 -24.64
CA THR A 103 -5.77 -2.64 -23.43
C THR A 103 -4.95 -1.81 -22.41
N ASP A 104 -4.00 -1.01 -22.91
CA ASP A 104 -3.13 -0.19 -22.07
C ASP A 104 -3.89 0.98 -21.41
N GLU A 105 -4.76 1.65 -22.16
CA GLU A 105 -5.62 2.72 -21.62
C GLU A 105 -6.55 2.16 -20.53
N PHE A 106 -7.09 0.97 -20.76
CA PHE A 106 -7.91 0.29 -19.76
C PHE A 106 -7.13 -0.05 -18.49
N ILE A 107 -5.91 -0.58 -18.62
CA ILE A 107 -5.04 -0.91 -17.48
C ILE A 107 -4.71 0.35 -16.69
N GLU A 108 -4.38 1.46 -17.36
CA GLU A 108 -4.02 2.72 -16.71
C GLU A 108 -5.23 3.38 -16.02
N LYS A 109 -6.39 3.44 -16.68
CA LYS A 109 -7.64 3.94 -16.08
C LYS A 109 -8.02 3.13 -14.84
N ARG A 110 -7.85 1.81 -14.90
CA ARG A 110 -8.07 0.95 -13.74
C ARG A 110 -7.05 1.24 -12.64
N ARG A 111 -5.76 1.37 -12.94
CA ARG A 111 -4.71 1.73 -11.97
C ARG A 111 -5.06 3.04 -11.24
N GLN A 112 -5.48 4.07 -11.98
CA GLN A 112 -5.92 5.36 -11.41
C GLN A 112 -7.13 5.22 -10.49
N GLY A 113 -8.14 4.43 -10.87
CA GLY A 113 -9.29 4.19 -10.00
C GLY A 113 -8.92 3.41 -8.74
N LEU A 114 -8.00 2.45 -8.83
CA LEU A 114 -7.48 1.72 -7.67
C LEU A 114 -6.66 2.64 -6.74
N GLN A 115 -5.88 3.57 -7.30
CA GLN A 115 -5.19 4.62 -6.56
C GLN A 115 -6.17 5.45 -5.73
N GLN A 116 -7.20 6.02 -6.38
CA GLN A 116 -8.20 6.85 -5.72
C GLN A 116 -9.00 6.09 -4.65
N PHE A 117 -9.30 4.82 -4.91
CA PHE A 117 -9.96 3.95 -3.94
C PHE A 117 -9.13 3.82 -2.65
N LEU A 118 -7.83 3.53 -2.77
CA LEU A 118 -6.96 3.37 -1.61
C LEU A 118 -6.69 4.70 -0.89
N GLU A 119 -6.44 5.79 -1.62
CA GLU A 119 -6.23 7.12 -1.01
C GLU A 119 -7.40 7.51 -0.12
N LYS A 120 -8.64 7.29 -0.58
CA LYS A 120 -9.84 7.57 0.22
C LYS A 120 -10.02 6.57 1.37
N ALA A 121 -9.70 5.30 1.16
CA ALA A 121 -9.83 4.28 2.20
C ALA A 121 -8.88 4.54 3.37
N VAL A 122 -7.62 4.87 3.10
CA VAL A 122 -6.60 5.13 4.14
C VAL A 122 -6.75 6.48 4.83
N GLN A 123 -7.63 7.36 4.36
CA GLN A 123 -7.98 8.62 5.04
C GLN A 123 -9.21 8.46 5.96
N ASN A 124 -9.92 7.34 5.87
CA ASN A 124 -11.12 7.09 6.66
C ASN A 124 -10.81 6.22 7.87
N VAL A 125 -10.92 6.80 9.08
CA VAL A 125 -10.59 6.11 10.34
C VAL A 125 -11.41 4.84 10.60
N VAL A 126 -12.65 4.78 10.11
CA VAL A 126 -13.50 3.58 10.26
C VAL A 126 -12.99 2.46 9.35
N LEU A 127 -12.64 2.78 8.10
CA LEU A 127 -12.08 1.79 7.18
C LEU A 127 -10.67 1.35 7.60
N LEU A 128 -9.87 2.28 8.13
CA LEU A 128 -8.55 2.02 8.72
C LEU A 128 -8.61 1.11 9.94
N SER A 129 -9.74 1.00 10.65
CA SER A 129 -9.87 0.09 11.78
C SER A 129 -9.99 -1.39 11.36
N ASP A 130 -10.21 -1.66 10.07
CA ASP A 130 -10.42 -3.00 9.55
C ASP A 130 -9.08 -3.74 9.31
N SER A 131 -8.85 -4.84 10.03
CA SER A 131 -7.65 -5.66 9.89
C SER A 131 -7.48 -6.29 8.51
N GLN A 132 -8.56 -6.50 7.76
CA GLN A 132 -8.50 -7.01 6.39
C GLN A 132 -7.87 -5.98 5.44
N LEU A 133 -8.05 -4.67 5.68
CA LEU A 133 -7.37 -3.61 4.93
C LEU A 133 -5.86 -3.64 5.20
N HIS A 134 -5.47 -3.79 6.47
CA HIS A 134 -4.06 -3.88 6.86
C HIS A 134 -3.36 -5.09 6.25
N LEU A 135 -3.96 -6.28 6.35
CA LEU A 135 -3.40 -7.49 5.73
C LEU A 135 -3.34 -7.36 4.20
N PHE A 136 -4.33 -6.73 3.58
CA PHE A 136 -4.33 -6.49 2.14
C PHE A 136 -3.16 -5.60 1.68
N LEU A 137 -2.84 -4.55 2.45
CA LEU A 137 -1.81 -3.56 2.12
C LEU A 137 -0.40 -3.93 2.59
N GLN A 138 -0.29 -4.72 3.66
CA GLN A 138 0.98 -4.94 4.38
C GLN A 138 1.40 -6.42 4.45
N SER A 139 0.70 -7.32 3.76
CA SER A 139 1.10 -8.72 3.61
C SER A 139 0.78 -9.22 2.20
N GLN A 140 1.44 -10.31 1.78
CA GLN A 140 1.14 -11.00 0.52
C GLN A 140 0.17 -12.19 0.69
N LEU A 141 -0.51 -12.29 1.84
CA LEU A 141 -1.53 -13.34 2.08
C LEU A 141 -2.62 -13.30 1.01
N SER A 142 -3.02 -14.46 0.52
CA SER A 142 -4.17 -14.61 -0.36
C SER A 142 -5.48 -14.30 0.37
N VAL A 143 -6.55 -14.01 -0.38
CA VAL A 143 -7.86 -13.70 0.20
C VAL A 143 -8.34 -14.75 1.23
N PRO A 144 -8.29 -16.08 0.97
CA PRO A 144 -8.66 -17.08 1.97
C PRO A 144 -7.78 -17.05 3.22
N GLU A 145 -6.47 -16.81 3.06
CA GLU A 145 -5.54 -16.71 4.20
C GLU A 145 -5.80 -15.47 5.05
N ILE A 146 -6.18 -14.34 4.43
CA ILE A 146 -6.61 -13.14 5.16
C ILE A 146 -7.86 -13.46 5.98
N GLU A 147 -8.86 -14.11 5.38
CA GLU A 147 -10.10 -14.49 6.07
C GLU A 147 -9.84 -15.43 7.25
N ALA A 148 -8.98 -16.44 7.07
CA ALA A 148 -8.59 -17.35 8.14
C ALA A 148 -7.83 -16.62 9.27
N CYS A 149 -6.91 -15.72 8.92
CA CYS A 149 -6.12 -14.95 9.88
C CYS A 149 -7.02 -14.07 10.77
N VAL A 150 -7.96 -13.32 10.19
CA VAL A 150 -8.86 -12.46 10.98
C VAL A 150 -9.88 -13.24 11.82
N GLN A 151 -10.14 -14.50 11.47
CA GLN A 151 -10.99 -15.40 12.25
C GLN A 151 -10.21 -16.18 13.33
N GLY A 152 -8.89 -15.97 13.45
CA GLY A 152 -8.04 -16.71 14.39
C GLY A 152 -7.80 -18.17 13.99
N GLN A 153 -8.04 -18.53 12.72
CA GLN A 153 -7.82 -19.86 12.16
C GLN A 153 -6.45 -19.98 11.45
N GLY A 154 -5.77 -18.86 11.23
CA GLY A 154 -4.43 -18.82 10.65
C GLY A 154 -3.32 -19.14 11.67
N PRO A 155 -2.12 -19.48 11.19
CA PRO A 155 -0.98 -19.81 12.07
C PRO A 155 -0.38 -18.59 12.78
N LEU A 156 -0.65 -17.39 12.27
CA LEU A 156 -0.13 -16.12 12.77
C LEU A 156 -1.26 -15.15 13.08
N SER A 157 -1.03 -14.28 14.07
CA SER A 157 -1.88 -13.12 14.29
C SER A 157 -1.77 -12.14 13.12
N VAL A 158 -2.70 -11.18 13.04
CA VAL A 158 -2.67 -10.10 12.04
C VAL A 158 -1.32 -9.37 12.07
N THR A 159 -0.89 -8.95 13.26
CA THR A 159 0.37 -8.22 13.45
C THR A 159 1.57 -9.07 13.05
N ASP A 160 1.61 -10.32 13.47
CA ASP A 160 2.74 -11.21 13.17
C ASP A 160 2.83 -11.52 11.68
N ALA A 161 1.70 -11.69 10.98
CA ALA A 161 1.67 -11.88 9.54
C ALA A 161 2.26 -10.67 8.79
N ILE A 162 1.95 -9.45 9.25
CA ILE A 162 2.50 -8.22 8.67
C ILE A 162 3.99 -8.10 8.96
N LEU A 163 4.41 -8.30 10.21
CA LEU A 163 5.82 -8.23 10.60
C LEU A 163 6.66 -9.29 9.87
N HIS A 164 6.16 -10.52 9.79
CA HIS A 164 6.83 -11.59 9.05
C HIS A 164 7.05 -11.22 7.58
N TYR A 165 6.05 -10.63 6.93
CA TYR A 165 6.19 -10.15 5.56
C TYR A 165 7.18 -8.99 5.42
N ALA A 166 7.14 -8.04 6.36
CA ALA A 166 8.09 -6.92 6.36
C ALA A 166 9.54 -7.39 6.54
N MET A 167 9.78 -8.44 7.33
CA MET A 167 11.10 -9.01 7.58
C MET A 167 11.60 -9.92 6.45
N SER A 168 10.72 -10.52 5.63
CA SER A 168 11.11 -11.53 4.64
C SER A 168 11.81 -10.98 3.39
N ASN A 169 12.11 -9.67 3.34
CA ASN A 169 12.67 -8.94 2.20
C ASN A 169 11.86 -9.05 0.88
N CYS A 170 10.70 -9.72 0.89
CA CYS A 170 9.88 -9.96 -0.30
C CYS A 170 9.30 -8.66 -0.90
N GLY A 171 9.09 -7.63 -0.08
CA GLY A 171 8.66 -6.31 -0.54
C GLY A 171 9.75 -5.56 -1.33
N TRP A 172 11.02 -5.72 -0.96
CA TRP A 172 12.16 -5.06 -1.60
C TRP A 172 12.54 -5.70 -2.94
N VAL A 173 12.45 -7.04 -3.04
CA VAL A 173 12.68 -7.77 -4.30
C VAL A 173 11.71 -7.29 -5.41
N GLN A 174 10.49 -6.88 -5.05
CA GLN A 174 9.51 -6.32 -5.99
C GLN A 174 9.80 -4.86 -6.41
N GLU A 175 10.68 -4.14 -5.70
CA GLU A 175 11.19 -2.82 -6.09
C GLU A 175 12.28 -2.92 -7.15
N GLU A 176 13.24 -3.82 -6.96
CA GLU A 176 14.40 -3.97 -7.84
C GLU A 176 14.03 -4.45 -9.25
N ASP A 177 13.09 -5.38 -9.39
CA ASP A 177 12.63 -5.85 -10.72
C ASP A 177 12.12 -4.71 -11.62
N SER A 178 11.63 -3.62 -11.04
CA SER A 178 11.17 -2.44 -11.80
C SER A 178 12.35 -1.64 -12.36
N HIS A 179 13.44 -1.52 -11.59
CA HIS A 179 14.68 -0.85 -12.02
C HIS A 179 15.44 -1.69 -13.05
N SER A 180 15.50 -3.01 -12.87
CA SER A 180 16.10 -3.95 -13.81
C SER A 180 15.38 -3.94 -15.17
N ALA A 181 14.04 -3.87 -15.17
CA ALA A 181 13.24 -3.82 -16.40
C ALA A 181 13.38 -2.49 -17.17
N LEU A 182 13.59 -1.37 -16.47
CA LEU A 182 13.88 -0.07 -17.09
C LEU A 182 15.25 -0.04 -17.77
N LEU A 183 16.27 -0.65 -17.14
CA LEU A 183 17.60 -0.77 -17.74
C LEU A 183 17.59 -1.69 -18.96
N ALA A 184 16.79 -2.77 -18.96
CA ALA A 184 16.65 -3.66 -20.11
C ALA A 184 15.94 -3.03 -21.31
N ARG A 185 15.11 -1.98 -21.11
CA ARG A 185 14.44 -1.25 -22.20
C ARG A 185 15.30 -0.14 -22.82
N GLY A 186 16.45 0.19 -22.23
CA GLY A 186 17.38 1.20 -22.73
C GLY A 186 18.34 0.72 -23.83
N ASP A 187 18.43 -0.59 -24.08
CA ASP A 187 19.46 -1.20 -24.94
C ASP A 187 18.85 -1.82 -26.21
N PHE A 188 18.15 -1.02 -27.01
CA PHE A 188 17.83 -1.40 -28.40
C PHE A 188 17.79 -0.18 -29.34
N SER A 189 18.85 0.63 -29.33
CA SER A 189 19.07 1.63 -30.39
C SER A 189 20.55 2.00 -30.52
N SER A 190 21.40 1.04 -30.87
CA SER A 190 22.69 1.31 -31.53
C SER A 190 23.34 0.00 -31.97
N ARG A 191 22.91 -0.55 -33.11
CA ARG A 191 23.68 -1.52 -33.93
C ARG A 191 22.96 -1.86 -35.24
N ALA A 192 22.81 -0.84 -36.07
CA ALA A 192 22.62 -0.89 -37.52
C ALA A 192 22.71 0.60 -37.88
N TRP A 193 23.72 1.10 -38.59
CA TRP A 193 24.12 0.75 -39.95
C TRP A 193 25.60 1.12 -40.12
N ASP A 194 26.44 0.18 -40.52
CA ASP A 194 27.66 0.46 -41.27
C ASP A 194 27.99 -0.76 -42.12
N LYS A 195 27.27 -0.84 -43.25
CA LYS A 195 27.73 -1.51 -44.44
C LYS A 195 27.50 -0.52 -45.57
N HIS A 196 28.56 0.00 -46.17
CA HIS A 196 28.74 0.11 -47.61
C HIS A 196 30.05 0.86 -47.91
N HIS A 197 31.08 0.10 -48.32
CA HIS A 197 32.06 0.59 -49.28
C HIS A 197 31.34 0.86 -50.62
N PRO A 198 31.79 1.85 -51.40
CA PRO A 198 32.32 1.46 -52.70
C PRO A 198 33.60 2.20 -53.13
N LEU A 199 34.20 1.58 -54.14
CA LEU A 199 35.37 1.93 -54.96
C LEU A 199 35.40 3.39 -55.45
N ASN A 200 36.59 4.02 -55.39
CA ASN A 200 37.37 4.43 -56.56
C ASN A 200 38.84 4.60 -56.17
#